data_AF-A0A226DH86-F1
#
_entry.id   AF-A0A226DH86-F1
#
_cell.length_a   1.000
_cell.length_b   1.000
_cell.length_c   1.000
_cell.angle_alpha   90.00
_cell.angle_beta   90.00
_cell.angle_gamma   90.00
#
_symmetry.space_group_name_H-M   'P 1'
#
loop_
_entity.id
_entity.type
_entity.pdbx_description
1 polymer ?
#
loop_
_entity_poly.entity_id
_entity_poly.type
_entity_poly.pdbx_seq_one_letter_code
_entity_poly.pdbx_strand_id
1 'polypeptide(L)'
;MKLALNFVILLVVSAHADPNPTPRRNSGRIVGGIEADRNEFKFLVDISVGDFHFCGGSLISPEWVLTSALCGQSGDYYVTAGDHNIEINEGPEQNRQVIDVIIHPRYNVQV
;
A
#
# COMPACT_ATOMS: atom_id res chain seq x y z
N MET A 1 -33.93 -29.56 48.51
CA MET A 1 -32.63 -28.87 48.62
C MET A 1 -31.60 -29.54 47.71
N LYS A 2 -31.41 -29.02 46.49
CA LYS A 2 -30.10 -29.00 45.80
C LYS A 2 -30.14 -27.72 44.94
N LEU A 3 -29.25 -26.79 45.29
CA LEU A 3 -29.21 -25.41 44.80
C LEU A 3 -28.91 -25.34 43.30
N ALA A 4 -29.52 -24.35 42.65
CA ALA A 4 -29.14 -23.87 41.34
C ALA A 4 -27.84 -23.07 41.40
N LEU A 5 -27.02 -23.12 40.35
CA LEU A 5 -26.09 -22.04 40.04
C LEU A 5 -25.83 -21.98 38.52
N ASN A 6 -26.66 -21.20 37.84
CA ASN A 6 -26.28 -20.56 36.59
C ASN A 6 -25.15 -19.59 36.87
N PHE A 7 -24.04 -19.67 36.14
CA PHE A 7 -23.30 -18.47 35.77
C PHE A 7 -22.69 -18.69 34.38
N VAL A 8 -23.36 -18.07 33.41
CA VAL A 8 -22.88 -17.84 32.05
C VAL A 8 -21.50 -17.18 32.17
N ILE A 9 -20.45 -17.91 31.80
CA ILE A 9 -19.12 -17.32 31.68
C ILE A 9 -19.15 -16.46 30.43
N LEU A 10 -19.34 -15.16 30.64
CA LEU A 10 -18.99 -14.12 29.67
C LEU A 10 -17.49 -14.27 29.40
N LEU A 11 -17.12 -14.87 28.27
CA LEU A 11 -15.77 -14.72 27.74
C LEU A 11 -15.64 -13.28 27.26
N VAL A 12 -15.23 -12.41 28.17
CA VAL A 12 -14.72 -11.10 27.82
C VAL A 12 -13.47 -11.35 26.99
N VAL A 13 -13.56 -11.17 25.68
CA VAL A 13 -12.37 -11.08 24.83
C VAL A 13 -11.70 -9.76 25.20
N SER A 14 -10.85 -9.80 26.22
CA SER A 14 -9.92 -8.71 26.47
C SER A 14 -8.97 -8.66 25.30
N ALA A 15 -9.19 -7.73 24.37
CA ALA A 15 -8.18 -7.33 23.42
C ALA A 15 -7.03 -6.71 24.21
N HIS A 16 -6.01 -7.52 24.53
CA HIS A 16 -4.76 -6.96 25.00
C HIS A 16 -4.10 -6.29 23.79
N ALA A 17 -3.85 -4.98 23.87
CA ALA A 17 -2.82 -4.41 23.03
C ALA A 17 -1.50 -5.04 23.53
N ASP A 18 -0.87 -5.88 22.71
CA ASP A 18 0.44 -6.43 23.03
C ASP A 18 1.46 -5.26 23.04
N PRO A 19 2.13 -4.97 24.17
CA PRO A 19 3.11 -3.89 24.23
C PRO A 19 4.40 -4.23 23.46
N ASN A 20 4.51 -5.44 22.90
CA ASN A 20 5.68 -5.88 22.16
C ASN A 20 5.35 -6.02 20.67
N PRO A 21 5.69 -5.02 19.81
CA PRO A 21 5.53 -5.19 18.37
C PRO A 21 6.42 -6.37 17.95
N THR A 22 5.80 -7.43 17.44
CA THR A 22 6.53 -8.52 16.80
C THR A 22 7.49 -7.93 15.78
N PRO A 23 8.73 -8.46 15.64
CA PRO A 23 9.67 -7.96 14.65
C PRO A 23 8.99 -8.05 13.28
N ARG A 24 8.53 -6.92 12.76
CA ARG A 24 7.98 -6.83 11.40
C ARG A 24 9.08 -7.39 10.52
N ARG A 25 8.82 -8.53 9.86
CA ARG A 25 9.74 -9.07 8.86
C ARG A 25 10.13 -7.89 7.98
N ASN A 26 11.43 -7.60 7.90
CA ASN A 26 11.97 -6.51 7.09
C ASN A 26 11.73 -6.83 5.61
N SER A 27 10.50 -6.65 5.16
CA SER A 27 10.08 -6.65 3.76
C SER A 27 10.24 -5.23 3.24
N GLY A 28 11.48 -4.75 3.06
CA GLY A 28 11.75 -3.46 2.40
C GLY A 28 10.81 -2.31 2.79
N ARG A 29 10.56 -2.10 4.09
CA ARG A 29 9.59 -1.11 4.58
C ARG A 29 10.26 0.26 4.75
N ILE A 30 9.44 1.31 4.77
CA ILE A 30 9.88 2.68 5.07
C ILE A 30 10.51 2.71 6.48
N VAL A 31 11.79 3.07 6.57
CA VAL A 31 12.57 3.06 7.82
C VAL A 31 12.06 4.13 8.78
N GLY A 32 11.66 3.73 9.98
CA GLY A 32 11.13 4.66 10.99
C GLY A 32 9.73 5.21 10.69
N GLY A 33 9.06 4.69 9.65
CA GLY A 33 7.70 5.07 9.32
C GLY A 33 6.66 4.45 10.25
N ILE A 34 5.49 5.07 10.28
CA ILE A 34 4.25 4.50 10.83
C ILE A 34 3.27 4.26 9.68
N GLU A 35 2.26 3.44 9.93
CA GLU A 35 1.18 3.22 8.97
C GLU A 35 0.47 4.55 8.69
N ALA A 36 0.23 4.86 7.42
CA ALA A 36 -0.54 6.04 7.03
C ALA A 36 -2.02 5.81 7.30
N ASP A 37 -2.77 6.86 7.60
CA ASP A 37 -4.23 6.74 7.63
C ASP A 37 -4.77 6.51 6.20
N ARG A 38 -5.89 5.78 6.10
CA ARG A 38 -6.55 5.59 4.80
C ARG A 38 -6.84 6.94 4.15
N ASN A 39 -6.42 7.10 2.90
CA ASN A 39 -6.55 8.35 2.13
C ASN A 39 -5.78 9.56 2.69
N GLU A 40 -4.78 9.37 3.55
CA GLU A 40 -3.90 10.46 4.01
C GLU A 40 -3.12 11.06 2.82
N PHE A 41 -2.56 10.20 1.97
CA PHE A 41 -1.80 10.59 0.78
C PHE A 41 -2.53 10.24 -0.51
N LYS A 42 -3.60 10.99 -0.83
CA LYS A 42 -4.48 10.71 -1.99
C LYS A 42 -3.79 10.75 -3.35
N PHE A 43 -2.63 11.41 -3.45
CA PHE A 43 -1.84 11.47 -4.68
C PHE A 43 -0.92 10.25 -4.85
N LEU A 44 -0.71 9.45 -3.81
CA LEU A 44 0.16 8.29 -3.88
C LEU A 44 -0.47 7.24 -4.79
N VAL A 45 0.34 6.66 -5.67
CA VAL A 45 -0.07 5.56 -6.54
C VAL A 45 0.93 4.42 -6.49
N ASP A 46 0.42 3.21 -6.62
CA ASP A 46 1.18 2.00 -6.90
C ASP A 46 1.44 1.90 -8.40
N ILE A 47 2.67 1.59 -8.79
CA ILE A 47 3.04 1.23 -10.16
C ILE A 47 3.47 -0.24 -10.12
N SER A 48 2.75 -1.09 -10.85
CA SER A 48 2.95 -2.54 -10.87
C SER A 48 3.28 -3.07 -12.26
N VAL A 49 3.93 -4.23 -12.29
CA VAL A 49 4.18 -5.02 -13.51
C VAL A 49 3.64 -6.44 -13.26
N GLY A 50 2.58 -6.80 -13.98
CA GLY A 50 1.77 -7.96 -13.62
C GLY A 50 1.16 -7.78 -12.23
N ASP A 51 1.29 -8.78 -11.35
CA ASP A 51 0.77 -8.75 -9.98
C ASP A 51 1.77 -8.22 -8.94
N PHE A 52 2.91 -7.65 -9.37
CA PHE A 52 3.99 -7.23 -8.49
C PHE A 52 4.13 -5.72 -8.42
N HIS A 53 4.14 -5.18 -7.20
CA HIS A 53 4.58 -3.81 -6.91
C HIS A 53 6.00 -3.60 -7.49
N PHE A 54 6.17 -2.53 -8.26
CA PHE A 54 7.43 -2.21 -8.91
C PHE A 54 7.98 -0.86 -8.43
N CYS A 55 7.16 0.18 -8.46
CA CYS A 55 7.54 1.53 -8.02
C CYS A 55 6.36 2.27 -7.41
N GLY A 56 6.64 3.40 -6.76
CA GLY A 56 5.62 4.39 -6.40
C GLY A 56 5.57 5.54 -7.41
N GLY A 57 4.52 6.35 -7.32
CA GLY A 57 4.39 7.60 -8.08
C GLY A 57 3.49 8.62 -7.39
N SER A 58 3.30 9.75 -8.05
CA SER A 58 2.36 10.79 -7.63
C SER A 58 1.41 11.15 -8.77
N LEU A 59 0.11 11.06 -8.52
CA LEU A 59 -0.93 11.54 -9.42
C LEU A 59 -0.91 13.07 -9.44
N ILE A 60 -0.46 13.64 -10.55
CA ILE A 60 -0.35 15.10 -10.73
C ILE A 60 -1.53 15.69 -11.51
N SER A 61 -2.27 14.84 -12.22
CA SER A 61 -3.56 15.16 -12.84
C SER A 61 -4.34 13.85 -13.10
N PRO A 62 -5.61 13.89 -13.53
CA PRO A 62 -6.42 12.67 -13.73
C PRO A 62 -5.81 11.61 -14.64
N GLU A 63 -4.92 12.01 -15.56
CA GLU A 63 -4.32 11.12 -16.58
C GLU A 63 -2.78 11.11 -16.52
N TRP A 64 -2.17 11.77 -15.54
CA TRP A 64 -0.71 11.90 -15.46
C TRP A 64 -0.17 11.53 -14.08
N VAL A 65 0.80 10.62 -14.08
CA VAL A 65 1.58 10.22 -12.91
C VAL A 65 3.03 10.65 -13.09
N LEU A 66 3.60 11.26 -12.06
CA LEU A 66 5.03 11.55 -11.97
C LEU A 66 5.72 10.49 -11.12
N THR A 67 6.84 9.95 -11.61
CA THR A 67 7.69 9.01 -10.88
C THR A 67 9.17 9.26 -11.18
N SER A 68 10.07 8.46 -10.60
CA SER A 68 11.50 8.53 -10.91
C SER A 68 11.78 7.96 -12.30
N ALA A 69 12.71 8.56 -13.03
CA ALA A 69 13.09 8.08 -14.37
C ALA A 69 13.72 6.68 -14.36
N LEU A 70 14.25 6.22 -13.22
CA LEU A 70 14.75 4.85 -13.06
C LEU A 70 13.63 3.79 -13.11
N CYS A 71 12.40 4.19 -12.74
CA CYS A 71 11.20 3.37 -12.87
C CYS A 71 10.64 3.36 -14.30
N GLY A 72 11.03 4.28 -15.18
CA GLY A 72 10.46 4.38 -16.53
C GLY A 72 11.18 3.51 -17.57
N GLN A 73 11.63 2.32 -17.20
CA GLN A 73 12.16 1.34 -18.16
C GLN A 73 11.03 0.77 -19.03
N SER A 74 11.32 -0.07 -20.03
CA SER A 74 10.25 -0.73 -20.79
C SER A 74 9.55 -1.79 -19.93
N GLY A 75 8.23 -1.70 -19.83
CA GLY A 75 7.40 -2.66 -19.11
C GLY A 75 5.90 -2.44 -19.34
N ASP A 76 5.11 -3.50 -19.12
CA ASP A 76 3.66 -3.44 -19.12
C ASP A 76 3.18 -2.92 -17.76
N TYR A 77 3.19 -1.59 -17.60
CA TYR A 77 2.86 -0.95 -16.34
C TYR A 77 1.35 -0.80 -16.12
N TYR A 78 0.96 -1.01 -14.88
CA TYR A 78 -0.33 -0.67 -14.33
C TYR A 78 -0.16 0.33 -13.21
N VAL A 79 -1.09 1.27 -13.10
CA VAL A 79 -1.14 2.28 -12.04
C VAL A 79 -2.41 2.07 -11.24
N THR A 80 -2.27 1.87 -9.93
CA THR A 80 -3.40 1.82 -9.00
C THR A 80 -3.42 3.07 -8.12
N ALA A 81 -4.49 3.85 -8.24
CA ALA A 81 -4.76 5.01 -7.38
C ALA A 81 -5.85 4.69 -6.35
N GLY A 82 -5.78 5.33 -5.18
CA GLY A 82 -6.77 5.14 -4.11
C GLY A 82 -6.59 3.87 -3.28
N ASP A 83 -5.45 3.21 -3.42
CA ASP A 83 -5.07 2.02 -2.65
C ASP A 83 -4.47 2.41 -1.30
N HIS A 84 -4.73 1.58 -0.29
CA HIS A 84 -4.08 1.65 1.03
C HIS A 84 -3.42 0.32 1.42
N ASN A 85 -3.87 -0.82 0.87
CA ASN A 85 -3.25 -2.12 1.10
C ASN A 85 -3.18 -2.91 -0.21
N ILE A 86 -2.01 -2.86 -0.85
CA ILE A 86 -1.71 -3.50 -2.15
C ILE A 86 -1.93 -5.03 -2.20
N GLU A 87 -2.15 -5.70 -1.07
CA GLU A 87 -2.41 -7.13 -1.02
C GLU A 87 -3.90 -7.49 -1.17
N ILE A 88 -4.80 -6.51 -1.01
CA ILE A 88 -6.25 -6.73 -1.02
C ILE A 88 -6.96 -5.63 -1.83
N ASN A 89 -8.14 -5.95 -2.37
CA ASN A 89 -9.02 -4.95 -2.98
C ASN A 89 -10.01 -4.44 -1.93
N GLU A 90 -9.95 -3.15 -1.61
CA GLU A 90 -10.77 -2.50 -0.59
C GLU A 90 -11.99 -1.78 -1.18
N GLY A 91 -12.05 -1.62 -2.51
CA GLY A 91 -13.15 -1.05 -3.29
C GLY A 91 -12.83 0.27 -4.01
N PRO A 92 -12.15 1.26 -3.37
CA PRO A 92 -11.84 2.55 -3.99
C PRO A 92 -10.76 2.51 -5.09
N GLU A 93 -10.03 1.41 -5.22
CA GLU A 93 -8.87 1.28 -6.10
C GLU A 93 -9.25 1.47 -7.57
N GLN A 94 -8.46 2.28 -8.27
CA GLN A 94 -8.58 2.49 -9.70
C GLN A 94 -7.31 2.03 -10.38
N ASN A 95 -7.37 0.84 -10.98
CA ASN A 95 -6.27 0.27 -11.75
C ASN A 95 -6.39 0.67 -13.23
N ARG A 96 -5.33 1.26 -13.81
CA ARG A 96 -5.26 1.72 -15.21
C ARG A 96 -3.95 1.27 -15.85
N GLN A 97 -4.04 0.74 -17.07
CA GLN A 97 -2.86 0.44 -17.87
C GLN A 97 -2.18 1.74 -18.35
N VAL A 98 -0.86 1.80 -18.24
CA VAL A 98 -0.06 2.90 -18.77
C VAL A 98 0.08 2.74 -20.28
N ILE A 99 -0.19 3.80 -21.03
CA ILE A 99 -0.11 3.79 -22.50
C ILE A 99 1.17 4.44 -23.05
N ASP A 100 1.84 5.26 -22.25
CA ASP A 100 3.07 5.95 -22.64
C ASP A 100 3.92 6.30 -21.42
N VAL A 101 5.24 6.32 -21.60
CA VAL A 101 6.22 6.66 -20.57
C VAL A 101 7.17 7.71 -21.13
N ILE A 102 7.08 8.93 -20.59
CA ILE A 102 7.90 10.06 -21.03
C ILE A 102 9.09 10.25 -20.08
N ILE A 103 10.26 9.79 -20.50
CA ILE A 103 11.52 10.04 -19.78
C ILE A 103 11.99 11.47 -20.06
N HIS A 104 12.37 12.18 -19.00
CA HIS A 104 12.91 13.54 -19.13
C HIS A 104 14.18 13.53 -20.01
N PRO A 105 14.32 14.41 -21.02
CA PRO A 105 15.37 14.34 -22.05
C PRO A 105 16.80 14.54 -21.54
N ARG A 106 16.96 15.00 -20.29
CA ARG A 106 18.26 15.17 -19.62
C ARG A 106 18.56 14.08 -18.58
N TYR A 107 17.73 13.07 -18.45
CA TYR A 107 18.02 11.95 -17.56
C TYR A 107 19.21 11.16 -18.11
N ASN A 108 20.19 10.88 -17.26
CA ASN A 108 21.39 10.10 -17.58
C ASN A 108 21.55 9.01 -16.51
N VAL A 109 21.60 7.75 -16.93
CA VAL A 109 21.73 6.58 -16.05
C VAL A 109 23.16 6.33 -15.55
N GLN A 110 24.15 7.11 -16.02
CA GLN A 110 25.59 6.87 -15.80
C GLN A 110 26.25 7.86 -14.84
N VAL A 111 25.51 8.44 -13.89
CA VAL A 111 26.08 9.35 -12.88
C VAL A 111 26.51 8.59 -11.64
#